data_AF-A0A7J9KD17-F1
#
_entry.id   AF-A0A7J9KD17-F1
#
_cell.length_a   1.000
_cell.length_b   1.000
_cell.length_c   1.000
_cell.angle_alpha   90.00
_cell.angle_beta   90.00
_cell.angle_gamma   90.00
#
_symmetry.space_group_name_H-M   'P 1'
#
loop_
_entity.id
_entity.type
_entity.pdbx_description
1 polymer ?
#
loop_
_entity_poly.entity_id
_entity_poly.type
_entity_poly.pdbx_seq_one_letter_code
_entity_poly.pdbx_strand_id
1 'polypeptide(L)'
;MVDAEKRLLAHALQDTDNQHFVLLSESCVPLHNFDYIYNYLMHANMSFVDCFLDPGPHGNGRYSEHMLPEVEKKDFRKGAQWFSMRRQHALIVMADSLYYSRFRDYCKPGFDGKNCIADEHYLPTFFNMIDPGGIANWSVTHVDWSERKWHPKSYKAQDVTEDLLNNITSIDLSIHVTSEAKVYISSTFSYFNNTVKLVNDWYNLVSGMVSNDRVTYSQENSTPKP
;
A
#
# COMPACT_ATOMS: atom_id res chain seq x y z
N MET A 1 -7.42 9.59 4.10
CA MET A 1 -6.72 8.84 3.04
C MET A 1 -7.58 7.68 2.56
N VAL A 2 -7.96 6.74 3.44
CA VAL A 2 -8.83 5.60 3.08
C VAL A 2 -10.13 5.98 2.37
N ASP A 3 -10.81 7.06 2.77
CA ASP A 3 -12.00 7.56 2.04
C ASP A 3 -11.71 7.90 0.58
N ALA A 4 -10.57 8.54 0.31
CA ALA A 4 -10.16 8.90 -1.05
C ALA A 4 -9.82 7.64 -1.85
N GLU A 5 -9.09 6.70 -1.27
CA GLU A 5 -8.77 5.41 -1.89
C GLU A 5 -10.04 4.61 -2.24
N LYS A 6 -11.02 4.55 -1.32
CA LYS A 6 -12.33 3.90 -1.58
C LYS A 6 -13.10 4.62 -2.70
N ARG A 7 -13.05 5.96 -2.77
CA ARG A 7 -13.68 6.72 -3.87
C ARG A 7 -13.01 6.47 -5.23
N LEU A 8 -11.69 6.39 -5.26
CA LEU A 8 -10.93 6.05 -6.46
C LEU A 8 -11.26 4.62 -6.93
N LEU A 9 -11.31 3.66 -6.01
CA LEU A 9 -11.74 2.29 -6.30
C LEU A 9 -13.18 2.24 -6.82
N ALA A 10 -14.11 2.93 -6.16
CA ALA A 10 -15.51 2.99 -6.58
C ALA A 10 -15.67 3.51 -8.01
N HIS A 11 -14.93 4.58 -8.34
CA HIS A 11 -14.94 5.16 -9.69
C HIS A 11 -14.35 4.18 -10.71
N ALA A 12 -13.18 3.59 -10.43
CA ALA A 12 -12.53 2.64 -11.33
C ALA A 12 -13.36 1.35 -11.54
N LEU A 13 -14.14 0.93 -10.54
CA LEU A 13 -15.03 -0.25 -10.63
C LEU A 13 -16.23 -0.07 -11.55
N GLN A 14 -16.58 1.18 -11.91
CA GLN A 14 -17.66 1.46 -12.86
C GLN A 14 -17.38 0.87 -14.24
N ASP A 15 -16.11 0.82 -14.62
CA ASP A 15 -15.67 0.07 -15.79
C ASP A 15 -15.60 -1.42 -15.46
N THR A 16 -16.36 -2.24 -16.20
CA THR A 16 -16.41 -3.68 -16.01
C THR A 16 -15.16 -4.39 -16.51
N ASP A 17 -14.39 -3.75 -17.39
CA ASP A 17 -13.19 -4.32 -18.00
C ASP A 17 -11.98 -4.20 -17.06
N ASN A 18 -12.03 -3.29 -16.08
CA ASN A 18 -11.02 -3.18 -15.03
C ASN A 18 -11.00 -4.42 -14.12
N GLN A 19 -9.98 -5.27 -14.32
CA GLN A 19 -9.77 -6.50 -13.53
C GLN A 19 -8.77 -6.35 -12.38
N HIS A 20 -7.91 -5.32 -12.43
CA HIS A 20 -6.85 -5.11 -11.44
C HIS A 20 -6.68 -3.61 -11.15
N PHE A 21 -6.42 -3.27 -9.88
CA PHE A 21 -6.43 -1.90 -9.37
C PHE A 21 -5.12 -1.64 -8.65
N VAL A 22 -4.38 -0.62 -9.06
CA VAL A 22 -3.08 -0.26 -8.47
C VAL A 22 -3.16 1.16 -7.93
N LEU A 23 -2.83 1.34 -6.65
CA LEU A 23 -2.72 2.66 -6.04
C LEU A 23 -1.32 3.24 -6.27
N LEU A 24 -1.23 4.42 -6.88
CA LEU A 24 0.03 5.12 -7.16
C LEU A 24 -0.06 6.58 -6.71
N SER A 25 1.09 7.19 -6.44
CA SER A 25 1.26 8.63 -6.22
C SER A 25 2.14 9.23 -7.32
N GLU A 26 2.20 10.57 -7.38
CA GLU A 26 3.10 11.31 -8.28
C GLU A 26 4.60 11.00 -8.09
N SER A 27 4.93 10.39 -6.95
CA SER A 27 6.28 9.93 -6.58
C SER A 27 6.59 8.51 -7.05
N CYS A 28 5.63 7.79 -7.63
CA CYS A 28 5.84 6.42 -8.08
C CYS A 28 6.47 6.39 -9.48
N VAL A 29 7.60 5.69 -9.61
CA VAL A 29 8.28 5.47 -10.89
C VAL A 29 8.28 3.97 -11.23
N PRO A 30 7.83 3.55 -12.42
CA PRO A 30 7.87 2.15 -12.82
C PRO A 30 9.33 1.68 -13.01
N LEU A 31 9.65 0.51 -12.48
CA LEU A 31 10.97 -0.12 -12.61
C LEU A 31 11.06 -1.12 -13.77
N HIS A 32 9.91 -1.55 -14.29
CA HIS A 32 9.78 -2.47 -15.40
C HIS A 32 8.90 -1.88 -16.49
N ASN A 33 9.00 -2.43 -17.70
CA ASN A 33 8.14 -2.02 -18.81
C ASN A 33 6.68 -2.44 -18.59
N PHE A 34 5.77 -1.80 -19.32
CA PHE A 34 4.33 -2.03 -19.16
C PHE A 34 3.93 -3.49 -19.36
N ASP A 35 4.44 -4.16 -20.40
CA ASP A 35 4.06 -5.55 -20.71
C ASP A 35 4.44 -6.49 -19.57
N TYR A 36 5.61 -6.29 -18.95
CA TYR A 36 6.03 -7.05 -17.79
C TYR A 36 5.09 -6.83 -16.60
N ILE A 37 4.81 -5.56 -16.28
CA ILE A 37 3.91 -5.16 -15.19
C ILE A 37 2.51 -5.76 -15.39
N TYR A 38 1.95 -5.56 -16.59
CA TYR A 38 0.62 -6.00 -16.96
C TYR A 38 0.50 -7.52 -16.88
N ASN A 39 1.42 -8.25 -17.53
CA ASN A 39 1.38 -9.71 -17.53
C ASN A 39 1.52 -10.27 -16.11
N TYR A 40 2.40 -9.71 -15.28
CA TYR A 40 2.55 -10.16 -13.91
C TYR A 40 1.27 -9.97 -13.09
N LEU A 41 0.68 -8.78 -13.12
CA LEU A 41 -0.51 -8.48 -12.33
C LEU A 41 -1.73 -9.26 -12.83
N MET A 42 -1.91 -9.37 -14.14
CA MET A 42 -3.07 -10.05 -14.74
C MET A 42 -3.01 -11.58 -14.61
N HIS A 43 -1.83 -12.18 -14.55
CA HIS A 43 -1.67 -13.62 -14.33
C HIS A 43 -1.55 -14.00 -12.84
N ALA A 44 -1.41 -13.02 -11.94
CA ALA A 44 -1.41 -13.28 -10.51
C ALA A 44 -2.77 -13.78 -10.04
N ASN A 45 -2.77 -14.88 -9.28
CA ASN A 45 -3.97 -15.43 -8.67
C ASN A 45 -4.34 -14.77 -7.32
N MET A 46 -3.52 -13.83 -6.83
CA MET A 46 -3.68 -13.15 -5.55
C MET A 46 -3.58 -11.62 -5.71
N SER A 47 -3.85 -10.90 -4.64
CA SER A 47 -3.63 -9.45 -4.54
C SER A 47 -2.41 -9.13 -3.69
N PHE A 48 -1.76 -8.02 -3.97
CA PHE A 48 -0.55 -7.58 -3.30
C PHE A 48 -0.90 -6.47 -2.33
N VAL A 49 -1.15 -6.89 -1.09
CA VAL A 49 -1.37 -6.03 0.07
C VAL A 49 -0.32 -6.44 1.08
N ASP A 50 0.50 -5.48 1.49
CA ASP A 50 1.49 -5.70 2.53
C ASP A 50 0.79 -5.96 3.87
N CYS A 51 1.17 -7.02 4.57
CA CYS A 51 0.44 -7.47 5.74
C CYS A 51 1.33 -8.26 6.71
N PHE A 52 1.56 -7.70 7.89
CA PHE A 52 2.34 -8.35 8.94
C PHE A 52 1.90 -7.93 10.33
N LEU A 53 2.26 -8.73 11.33
CA LEU A 53 2.10 -8.41 12.74
C LEU A 53 3.30 -7.60 13.22
N ASP A 54 3.05 -6.40 13.74
CA ASP A 54 4.03 -5.60 14.46
C ASP A 54 3.55 -5.44 15.91
N PRO A 55 4.14 -6.16 16.89
CA PRO A 55 3.69 -6.08 18.28
C PRO A 55 4.01 -4.72 18.93
N GLY A 56 4.92 -3.94 18.34
CA GLY A 56 5.47 -2.74 18.95
C GLY A 56 4.64 -1.47 18.78
N PRO A 57 5.22 -0.31 19.14
CA PRO A 57 4.51 0.97 19.19
C PRO A 57 3.95 1.44 17.83
N HIS A 58 4.55 1.02 16.72
CA HIS A 58 4.07 1.41 15.38
C HIS A 58 3.06 0.44 14.77
N GLY A 59 2.83 -0.72 15.38
CA GLY A 59 1.80 -1.68 15.00
C GLY A 59 0.69 -1.74 16.02
N ASN A 60 0.61 -2.84 16.78
CA ASN A 60 -0.41 -3.10 17.80
C ASN A 60 -0.41 -2.08 18.94
N GLY A 61 0.66 -1.31 19.14
CA GLY A 61 0.66 -0.14 20.03
C GLY A 61 -0.38 0.91 19.64
N ARG A 62 -0.75 0.99 18.36
CA ARG A 62 -1.76 1.92 17.81
C ARG A 62 -3.20 1.40 17.91
N TYR A 63 -3.42 0.15 18.30
CA TYR A 63 -4.74 -0.46 18.39
C TYR A 63 -5.63 0.21 19.46
N SER A 64 -6.93 0.32 19.19
CA SER A 64 -7.94 0.81 20.15
C SER A 64 -8.92 -0.30 20.53
N GLU A 65 -9.20 -0.45 21.83
CA GLU A 65 -10.18 -1.43 22.34
C GLU A 65 -11.61 -1.13 21.86
N HIS A 66 -11.89 0.10 21.39
CA HIS A 66 -13.17 0.47 20.78
C HIS A 66 -13.44 -0.21 19.43
N MET A 67 -12.44 -0.88 18.85
CA MET A 67 -12.62 -1.71 17.66
C MET A 67 -13.22 -3.08 17.97
N LEU A 68 -13.32 -3.47 19.25
CA LEU A 68 -14.03 -4.67 19.65
C LEU A 68 -15.56 -4.51 19.52
N PRO A 69 -16.28 -5.61 19.24
CA PRO A 69 -15.77 -6.96 19.00
C PRO A 69 -15.34 -7.22 17.54
N GLU A 70 -15.56 -6.29 16.62
CA GLU A 70 -15.39 -6.54 15.18
C GLU A 70 -13.94 -6.79 14.79
N VAL A 71 -12.99 -6.07 15.37
CA VAL A 71 -11.55 -6.27 15.11
C VAL A 71 -10.87 -6.56 16.44
N GLU A 72 -10.48 -7.81 16.66
CA GLU A 72 -9.68 -8.16 17.81
C GLU A 72 -8.22 -7.73 17.64
N LYS A 73 -7.55 -7.40 18.75
CA LYS A 73 -6.14 -6.99 18.74
C LYS A 73 -5.21 -8.01 18.09
N LYS A 74 -5.51 -9.31 18.17
CA LYS A 74 -4.73 -10.39 17.56
C LYS A 74 -4.78 -10.35 16.02
N ASP A 75 -5.83 -9.77 15.46
CA ASP A 75 -6.07 -9.69 14.02
C ASP A 75 -5.60 -8.36 13.44
N PHE A 76 -5.33 -7.36 14.28
CA PHE A 76 -4.75 -6.09 13.87
C PHE A 76 -3.39 -6.32 13.18
N ARG A 77 -3.27 -5.81 11.96
CA ARG A 77 -2.08 -5.91 11.10
C ARG A 77 -1.60 -4.54 10.69
N LYS A 78 -0.33 -4.49 10.31
CA LYS A 78 0.32 -3.34 9.69
C LYS A 78 0.70 -3.70 8.25
N GLY A 79 0.75 -2.71 7.39
CA GLY A 79 1.28 -2.82 6.04
C GLY A 79 1.56 -1.45 5.43
N ALA A 80 2.17 -1.46 4.26
CA ALA A 80 2.28 -0.30 3.40
C ALA A 80 0.90 0.18 2.90
N GLN A 81 0.77 1.49 2.66
CA GLN A 81 -0.41 2.09 2.06
C GLN A 81 -0.66 1.59 0.62
N TRP A 82 0.41 1.33 -0.16
CA TRP A 82 0.28 0.90 -1.56
C TRP A 82 -0.26 -0.52 -1.66
N PHE A 83 -1.30 -0.67 -2.48
CA PHE A 83 -1.87 -1.95 -2.83
C PHE A 83 -1.94 -2.13 -4.35
N SER A 84 -1.98 -3.39 -4.74
CA SER A 84 -2.35 -3.82 -6.08
C SER A 84 -3.33 -4.98 -5.93
N MET A 85 -4.61 -4.77 -6.25
CA MET A 85 -5.66 -5.74 -5.96
C MET A 85 -6.53 -6.10 -7.15
N ARG A 86 -6.95 -7.37 -7.19
CA ARG A 86 -7.88 -7.91 -8.18
C ARG A 86 -9.29 -7.34 -7.94
N ARG A 87 -10.11 -7.32 -9.00
CA ARG A 87 -11.50 -6.82 -8.94
C ARG A 87 -12.32 -7.43 -7.81
N GLN A 88 -12.16 -8.72 -7.54
CA GLN A 88 -12.87 -9.38 -6.43
C GLN A 88 -12.60 -8.70 -5.08
N HIS A 89 -11.35 -8.34 -4.79
CA HIS A 89 -10.97 -7.68 -3.54
C HIS A 89 -11.40 -6.22 -3.51
N ALA A 90 -11.36 -5.52 -4.65
CA ALA A 90 -11.90 -4.17 -4.75
C ALA A 90 -13.41 -4.14 -4.45
N LEU A 91 -14.18 -5.12 -4.96
CA LEU A 91 -15.60 -5.27 -4.64
C LEU A 91 -15.83 -5.56 -3.14
N ILE A 92 -15.02 -6.43 -2.53
CA ILE A 92 -15.09 -6.72 -1.09
C ILE A 92 -14.82 -5.45 -0.26
N VAL A 93 -13.82 -4.64 -0.63
CA VAL A 93 -13.52 -3.36 0.03
C VAL A 93 -14.65 -2.36 -0.11
N MET A 94 -15.33 -2.32 -1.26
CA MET A 94 -16.48 -1.43 -1.47
C MET A 94 -17.73 -1.89 -0.73
N ALA A 95 -17.91 -3.20 -0.56
CA ALA A 95 -19.00 -3.78 0.22
C ALA A 95 -18.79 -3.60 1.73
N ASP A 96 -17.54 -3.40 2.19
CA ASP A 96 -17.27 -3.21 3.61
C ASP A 96 -17.69 -1.84 4.14
N SER A 97 -18.67 -1.88 5.03
CA SER A 97 -19.05 -0.79 5.92
C SER A 97 -18.72 -1.06 7.39
N LEU A 98 -18.64 -2.33 7.78
CA LEU A 98 -18.56 -2.73 9.19
C LEU A 98 -17.14 -2.50 9.72
N TYR A 99 -16.14 -3.13 9.10
CA TYR A 99 -14.76 -3.05 9.59
C TYR A 99 -14.20 -1.66 9.33
N TYR A 100 -14.42 -1.12 8.13
CA TYR A 100 -14.03 0.23 7.77
C TYR A 100 -14.54 1.29 8.76
N SER A 101 -15.77 1.17 9.29
CA SER A 101 -16.26 2.11 10.29
C SER A 101 -15.40 2.16 11.56
N ARG A 102 -14.86 1.01 12.00
CA ARG A 102 -13.97 0.93 13.16
C ARG A 102 -12.65 1.66 12.92
N PHE A 103 -12.06 1.49 11.73
CA PHE A 103 -10.83 2.23 11.38
C PHE A 103 -11.10 3.72 11.21
N ARG A 104 -12.20 4.09 10.55
CA ARG A 104 -12.60 5.50 10.38
C ARG A 104 -12.79 6.20 11.73
N ASP A 105 -13.45 5.55 12.68
CA ASP A 105 -13.88 6.19 13.91
C ASP A 105 -12.80 6.15 15.01
N TYR A 106 -12.01 5.07 15.06
CA TYR A 106 -11.06 4.80 16.16
C TYR A 106 -9.59 4.71 15.74
N CYS A 107 -9.27 4.61 14.44
CA CYS A 107 -7.89 4.68 13.95
C CYS A 107 -7.55 6.06 13.39
N LYS A 108 -7.40 7.05 14.28
CA LYS A 108 -7.07 8.44 13.89
C LYS A 108 -6.02 9.06 14.82
N PRO A 109 -5.32 10.12 14.37
CA PRO A 109 -4.35 10.83 15.20
C PRO A 109 -4.96 11.32 16.52
N GLY A 110 -4.25 11.12 17.62
CA GLY A 110 -4.61 11.58 18.96
C GLY A 110 -5.76 10.84 19.67
N PHE A 111 -6.41 9.86 19.03
CA PHE A 111 -7.51 9.13 19.65
C PHE A 111 -7.01 8.25 20.80
N ASP A 112 -7.58 8.41 22.00
CA ASP A 112 -7.12 7.79 23.25
C ASP A 112 -5.61 7.95 23.53
N GLY A 113 -5.04 9.09 23.13
CA GLY A 113 -3.60 9.36 23.26
C GLY A 113 -2.72 8.55 22.32
N LYS A 114 -3.30 7.87 21.32
CA LYS A 114 -2.59 7.08 20.31
C LYS A 114 -2.68 7.74 18.95
N ASN A 115 -1.63 7.60 18.17
CA ASN A 115 -1.61 8.00 16.77
C ASN A 115 -1.79 6.78 15.88
N CYS A 116 -3.00 6.55 15.38
CA CYS A 116 -3.29 5.45 14.46
C CYS A 116 -3.41 5.96 13.01
N ILE A 117 -2.92 5.17 12.05
CA ILE A 117 -2.82 5.50 10.62
C ILE A 117 -3.68 4.50 9.83
N ALA A 118 -4.92 4.87 9.53
CA ALA A 118 -5.91 3.93 9.01
C ALA A 118 -5.50 3.30 7.67
N ASP A 119 -4.82 4.05 6.80
CA ASP A 119 -4.31 3.62 5.50
C ASP A 119 -3.16 2.59 5.59
N GLU A 120 -2.47 2.49 6.72
CA GLU A 120 -1.44 1.45 6.98
C GLU A 120 -2.00 0.24 7.77
N HIS A 121 -3.26 0.28 8.20
CA HIS A 121 -3.84 -0.73 9.09
C HIS A 121 -5.15 -1.36 8.62
N TYR A 122 -5.99 -0.62 7.90
CA TYR A 122 -7.32 -1.08 7.49
C TYR A 122 -7.25 -2.27 6.53
N LEU A 123 -6.70 -2.09 5.33
CA LEU A 123 -6.65 -3.16 4.33
C LEU A 123 -5.85 -4.39 4.79
N PRO A 124 -4.66 -4.25 5.42
CA PRO A 124 -3.92 -5.39 5.95
C PRO A 124 -4.73 -6.20 6.98
N THR A 125 -5.37 -5.51 7.93
CA THR A 125 -6.19 -6.17 8.96
C THR A 125 -7.42 -6.83 8.35
N PHE A 126 -8.13 -6.10 7.51
CA PHE A 126 -9.38 -6.55 6.91
C PHE A 126 -9.17 -7.80 6.04
N PHE A 127 -8.16 -7.82 5.17
CA PHE A 127 -7.88 -9.00 4.36
C PHE A 127 -7.27 -10.15 5.15
N ASN A 128 -6.46 -9.89 6.19
CA ASN A 128 -6.01 -10.95 7.10
C ASN A 128 -7.18 -11.68 7.77
N MET A 129 -8.30 -10.99 8.02
CA MET A 129 -9.50 -11.57 8.62
C MET A 129 -10.42 -12.27 7.62
N ILE A 130 -10.61 -11.67 6.44
CA ILE A 130 -11.64 -12.12 5.48
C ILE A 130 -11.10 -13.06 4.41
N ASP A 131 -9.88 -12.83 3.91
CA ASP A 131 -9.26 -13.64 2.87
C ASP A 131 -7.71 -13.65 2.97
N PRO A 132 -7.14 -14.26 4.04
CA PRO A 132 -5.69 -14.27 4.24
C PRO A 132 -4.94 -15.06 3.16
N GLY A 133 -5.62 -15.95 2.42
CA GLY A 133 -5.05 -16.71 1.29
C GLY A 133 -5.15 -15.98 -0.05
N GLY A 134 -6.01 -14.96 -0.15
CA GLY A 134 -6.19 -14.14 -1.35
C GLY A 134 -5.18 -13.01 -1.50
N ILE A 135 -4.37 -12.73 -0.46
CA ILE A 135 -3.32 -11.72 -0.47
C ILE A 135 -1.92 -12.32 -0.34
N ALA A 136 -0.93 -11.62 -0.90
CA ALA A 136 0.46 -12.04 -0.92
C ALA A 136 1.22 -11.74 0.39
N ASN A 137 0.67 -10.89 1.26
CA ASN A 137 1.32 -10.30 2.44
C ASN A 137 2.52 -9.39 2.14
N TRP A 138 2.69 -8.97 0.89
CA TRP A 138 3.69 -8.02 0.45
C TRP A 138 3.13 -7.12 -0.66
N SER A 139 3.77 -5.98 -0.93
CA SER A 139 3.38 -5.00 -1.95
C SER A 139 4.32 -5.03 -3.15
N VAL A 140 3.78 -4.83 -4.35
CA VAL A 140 4.57 -4.66 -5.59
C VAL A 140 5.29 -3.30 -5.68
N THR A 141 5.12 -2.45 -4.67
CA THR A 141 5.79 -1.15 -4.55
C THR A 141 6.98 -1.27 -3.59
N HIS A 142 8.17 -1.04 -4.12
CA HIS A 142 9.39 -0.96 -3.33
C HIS A 142 9.49 0.38 -2.60
N VAL A 143 9.84 0.30 -1.32
CA VAL A 143 10.10 1.44 -0.44
C VAL A 143 11.31 1.12 0.43
N ASP A 144 12.26 2.06 0.49
CA ASP A 144 13.48 1.90 1.28
C ASP A 144 13.27 2.44 2.71
N TRP A 145 13.21 1.52 3.68
CA TRP A 145 13.09 1.83 5.11
C TRP A 145 14.41 1.74 5.88
N SER A 146 15.55 1.66 5.19
CA SER A 146 16.89 1.52 5.81
C SER A 146 17.20 2.63 6.82
N GLU A 147 16.63 3.83 6.64
CA GLU A 147 16.81 4.98 7.54
C GLU A 147 16.00 4.89 8.85
N ARG A 148 15.02 3.98 8.96
CA ARG A 148 14.16 3.77 10.15
C ARG A 148 13.48 5.05 10.67
N LYS A 149 13.13 5.97 9.76
CA LYS A 149 12.37 7.19 10.06
C LYS A 149 10.87 6.93 9.94
N TRP A 150 10.07 7.96 10.24
CA TRP A 150 8.62 7.97 10.03
C TRP A 150 8.20 7.86 8.55
N HIS A 151 9.13 8.16 7.64
CA HIS A 151 8.92 8.09 6.19
C HIS A 151 10.07 7.30 5.56
N PRO A 152 9.82 6.62 4.42
CA PRO A 152 10.85 5.92 3.68
C PRO A 152 11.87 6.92 3.11
N LYS A 153 13.05 6.42 2.75
CA LYS A 153 14.14 7.20 2.18
C LYS A 153 13.67 7.96 0.93
N SER A 154 13.99 9.25 0.90
CA SER A 154 13.91 10.09 -0.28
C SER A 154 15.14 9.89 -1.16
N TYR A 155 14.93 9.66 -2.45
CA TYR A 155 16.00 9.67 -3.45
C TYR A 155 15.99 11.01 -4.18
N LYS A 156 17.17 11.61 -4.33
CA LYS A 156 17.41 12.80 -5.15
C LYS A 156 17.89 12.39 -6.53
N ALA A 157 17.90 13.31 -7.49
CA ALA A 157 18.40 13.07 -8.85
C ALA A 157 19.80 12.43 -8.89
N GLN A 158 20.70 12.85 -7.99
CA GLN A 158 22.06 12.29 -7.88
C GLN A 158 22.11 10.85 -7.35
N ASP A 159 21.05 10.39 -6.66
CA ASP A 159 20.99 9.04 -6.10
C ASP A 159 20.51 8.02 -7.14
N VAL A 160 19.90 8.48 -8.24
CA VAL A 160 19.35 7.63 -9.31
C VAL A 160 20.47 7.19 -10.25
N THR A 161 21.10 6.06 -9.94
CA THR A 161 22.15 5.44 -10.75
C THR A 161 21.68 4.11 -11.37
N GLU A 162 22.35 3.66 -12.43
CA GLU A 162 22.10 2.33 -13.01
C GLU A 162 22.29 1.22 -11.97
N ASP A 163 23.32 1.33 -11.11
CA ASP A 163 23.55 0.40 -10.01
C ASP A 163 22.38 0.38 -9.02
N LEU A 164 21.81 1.53 -8.67
CA LEU A 164 20.62 1.58 -7.82
C LEU A 164 19.46 0.85 -8.49
N LEU A 165 19.19 1.14 -9.77
CA LEU A 165 18.09 0.52 -10.52
C LEU A 165 18.26 -1.00 -10.65
N ASN A 166 19.48 -1.47 -10.90
CA ASN A 166 19.80 -2.89 -10.97
C ASN A 166 19.66 -3.57 -9.60
N ASN A 167 20.06 -2.90 -8.52
CA ASN A 167 19.90 -3.42 -7.16
C ASN A 167 18.42 -3.55 -6.78
N ILE A 168 17.60 -2.52 -6.98
CA ILE A 168 16.18 -2.56 -6.57
C ILE A 168 15.33 -3.52 -7.43
N THR A 169 15.68 -3.71 -8.70
CA THR A 169 15.00 -4.64 -9.62
C THR A 169 15.41 -6.10 -9.43
N SER A 170 16.55 -6.35 -8.77
CA SER A 170 17.01 -7.71 -8.45
C SER A 170 16.59 -8.20 -7.07
N ILE A 171 15.92 -7.35 -6.26
CA ILE A 171 15.36 -7.77 -4.96
C ILE A 171 14.25 -8.78 -5.21
N ASP A 172 14.47 -9.99 -4.72
CA ASP A 172 13.52 -11.10 -4.77
C ASP A 172 12.89 -11.43 -3.40
N LEU A 173 13.15 -10.59 -2.39
CA LEU A 173 12.75 -10.81 -1.00
C LEU A 173 11.95 -9.62 -0.46
N SER A 174 10.76 -9.90 0.07
CA SER A 174 10.05 -8.93 0.91
C SER A 174 10.46 -9.12 2.37
N ILE A 175 10.84 -8.03 3.03
CA ILE A 175 11.28 -8.02 4.43
C ILE A 175 10.37 -7.11 5.24
N HIS A 176 9.73 -7.68 6.26
CA HIS A 176 9.01 -6.90 7.26
C HIS A 176 9.93 -6.53 8.42
N VAL A 177 9.89 -5.25 8.83
CA VAL A 177 10.63 -4.76 9.99
C VAL A 177 9.62 -4.27 11.02
N THR A 178 9.54 -4.98 12.14
CA THR A 178 8.70 -4.58 13.27
C THR A 178 9.33 -3.44 14.06
N SER A 179 8.49 -2.70 14.79
CA SER A 179 8.93 -1.56 15.60
C SER A 179 9.59 -1.96 16.93
N GLU A 180 9.48 -3.21 17.35
CA GLU A 180 10.33 -3.77 18.39
C GLU A 180 11.69 -4.18 17.81
N ALA A 181 12.77 -4.06 18.60
CA ALA A 181 14.14 -4.41 18.19
C ALA A 181 14.35 -5.88 17.75
N LYS A 182 13.33 -6.73 17.92
CA LYS A 182 13.31 -8.09 17.38
C LYS A 182 12.81 -8.04 15.95
N VAL A 183 13.73 -8.10 14.99
CA VAL A 183 13.37 -8.22 13.58
C VAL A 183 12.70 -9.58 13.37
N TYR A 184 11.38 -9.60 13.22
CA TYR A 184 10.69 -10.74 12.62
C TYR A 184 10.86 -10.65 11.11
N ILE A 185 11.91 -11.28 10.60
CA ILE A 185 12.10 -11.45 9.15
C ILE A 185 11.09 -12.51 8.69
N SER A 186 9.91 -12.07 8.28
CA SER A 186 9.07 -12.87 7.39
C SER A 186 9.63 -12.69 6.00
N SER A 187 10.46 -13.63 5.54
CA SER A 187 10.98 -13.61 4.18
C SER A 187 9.99 -14.32 3.27
N THR A 188 9.24 -13.56 2.50
CA THR A 188 8.48 -14.12 1.37
C THR A 188 9.30 -13.85 0.12
N PHE A 189 9.54 -14.89 -0.69
CA PHE A 189 10.08 -14.69 -2.02
C PHE A 189 9.07 -13.83 -2.80
N SER A 190 9.43 -12.57 -3.03
CA SER A 190 8.74 -11.65 -3.89
C SER A 190 9.61 -11.50 -5.12
N TYR A 191 9.29 -12.18 -6.21
CA TYR A 191 10.05 -12.07 -7.47
C TYR A 191 9.91 -10.67 -8.14
N PHE A 192 9.51 -9.63 -7.40
CA PHE A 192 8.84 -8.50 -8.01
C PHE A 192 8.86 -7.18 -7.22
N ASN A 193 9.43 -6.14 -7.85
CA ASN A 193 9.31 -4.73 -7.46
C ASN A 193 8.98 -3.88 -8.71
N ASN A 194 7.75 -3.41 -8.82
CA ASN A 194 7.27 -2.72 -10.02
C ASN A 194 7.40 -1.23 -10.00
N THR A 195 7.34 -0.64 -8.82
CA THR A 195 7.37 0.81 -8.66
C THR A 195 8.21 1.17 -7.46
N VAL A 196 8.94 2.27 -7.56
CA VAL A 196 9.61 2.89 -6.40
C VAL A 196 8.95 4.20 -6.06
N LYS A 197 8.76 4.46 -4.77
CA LYS A 197 8.42 5.79 -4.27
C LYS A 197 9.68 6.64 -4.16
N LEU A 198 9.82 7.64 -5.02
CA LEU A 198 10.83 8.69 -4.91
C LEU A 198 10.18 9.89 -4.21
N VAL A 199 10.59 10.21 -2.99
CA VAL A 199 10.05 11.39 -2.27
C VAL A 199 10.91 12.63 -2.57
N ASN A 200 10.34 13.52 -3.39
CA ASN A 200 10.76 14.86 -3.83
C ASN A 200 11.79 14.99 -4.97
N ASP A 201 11.43 15.92 -5.88
CA ASP A 201 12.14 16.50 -7.02
C ASP A 201 12.21 15.70 -8.33
N TRP A 202 11.06 15.63 -9.04
CA TRP A 202 11.02 15.49 -10.51
C TRP A 202 9.91 16.36 -11.12
N TYR A 203 10.09 17.68 -11.10
CA TYR A 203 9.46 18.56 -12.09
C TYR A 203 10.34 18.53 -13.34
N ASN A 204 9.84 17.91 -14.42
CA ASN A 204 10.22 18.05 -15.85
C ASN A 204 10.42 16.75 -16.67
N LEU A 205 9.80 15.61 -16.38
CA LEU A 205 9.87 14.49 -17.36
C LEU A 205 8.70 13.50 -17.50
N VAL A 206 7.51 13.75 -16.95
CA VAL A 206 6.27 13.10 -17.44
C VAL A 206 5.10 14.08 -17.25
N SER A 207 4.89 14.96 -18.24
CA SER A 207 3.53 15.49 -18.45
C SER A 207 2.72 14.39 -19.14
N GLY A 208 1.58 14.04 -18.55
CA GLY A 208 0.54 13.30 -19.27
C GLY A 208 0.62 11.78 -19.14
N MET A 209 -0.28 11.26 -18.32
CA MET A 209 -1.30 10.28 -18.73
C MET A 209 -1.13 9.74 -20.17
N VAL A 210 -0.59 8.54 -20.32
CA VAL A 210 -0.68 7.80 -21.58
C VAL A 210 -1.92 6.91 -21.51
N SER A 211 -2.96 7.33 -22.23
CA SER A 211 -4.07 6.47 -22.63
C SER A 211 -3.70 5.72 -23.91
N ASN A 212 -4.00 4.44 -23.98
CA ASN A 212 -4.73 3.95 -25.13
C ASN A 212 -6.08 3.45 -24.62
N ASP A 213 -7.12 4.15 -25.06
CA ASP A 213 -8.54 3.95 -24.87
C ASP A 213 -9.13 4.00 -23.45
N ARG A 214 -9.55 5.23 -23.11
CA ARG A 214 -10.65 5.62 -22.19
C ARG A 214 -10.45 5.33 -20.70
N VAL A 215 -9.70 6.20 -20.02
CA VAL A 215 -9.80 6.40 -18.57
C VAL A 215 -9.92 7.89 -18.26
N THR A 216 -10.95 8.24 -17.48
CA THR A 216 -11.28 9.59 -16.99
C THR A 216 -10.55 9.90 -15.68
N TYR A 217 -10.07 11.13 -15.51
CA TYR A 217 -9.27 11.56 -14.35
C TYR A 217 -10.00 12.56 -13.46
N SER A 218 -9.79 12.46 -12.14
CA SER A 218 -10.11 13.51 -11.17
C SER A 218 -8.85 13.92 -10.41
N GLN A 219 -8.46 15.19 -10.53
CA GLN A 219 -7.38 15.82 -9.75
C GLN A 219 -7.86 16.09 -8.31
N GLU A 220 -6.99 15.88 -7.33
CA GLU A 220 -7.15 16.44 -5.98
C GLU A 220 -5.95 17.34 -5.69
N ASN A 221 -6.21 18.65 -5.55
CA ASN A 221 -5.22 19.61 -5.08
C ASN A 221 -5.01 19.39 -3.58
N SER A 222 -3.91 18.74 -3.19
CA SER A 222 -3.51 18.66 -1.79
C SER A 222 -2.86 19.97 -1.34
N THR A 223 -3.55 20.73 -0.50
CA THR A 223 -2.92 21.78 0.32
C THR A 223 -1.99 21.16 1.37
N PRO A 224 -0.84 21.78 1.69
CA PRO A 224 0.08 21.26 2.70
C PRO A 224 -0.57 21.31 4.09
N LYS A 225 -0.47 20.22 4.85
CA LYS A 225 -0.87 20.20 6.27
C LYS A 225 0.21 20.90 7.12
N PRO A 226 -0.20 21.63 8.17
CA PRO A 226 0.69 22.34 9.09
C PRO A 226 1.53 21.40 9.96
#